data_AF-A0A2L0EJB0-F1
#
_entry.id   AF-A0A2L0EJB0-F1
#
_cell.length_a   1.000
_cell.length_b   1.000
_cell.length_c   1.000
_cell.angle_alpha   90.00
_cell.angle_beta   90.00
_cell.angle_gamma   90.00
#
_symmetry.space_group_name_H-M   'P 1'
#
loop_
_entity.id
_entity.type
_entity.pdbx_description
1 polymer ?
#
loop_
_entity_poly.entity_id
_entity_poly.type
_entity_poly.pdbx_seq_one_letter_code
_entity_poly.pdbx_strand_id
1 'polypeptide(L)'
;MGKPKTSKSPKASKVDRTEAEPLDEATPTELDAETTAFLGRVHTLLFNVPKHLDRAKRHGYTQKEHDLGWELYTTASGKNRRFEHWLAESDQRDVAAGVSAERMRLLQEIDAFENLWFPRMRALIPRVLPRESAARFAAAFFKDLAQQPLGPTVVDSVKTFLNRVDELASSAEPGARELYRTLGERGLTPKKIESMRRLIAAAEEHRTPDRAAPALSPAEIAKAKEAQLAALESLRLWYNDWATTFRGIFGTRAQITLGLTALKRKRTSAAPEDAAPEDAAPEEEDQGDAGGF
;
A
#
# COMPACT_ATOMS: atom_id res chain seq x y z
N MET A 1 16.70 7.27 71.14
CA MET A 1 16.40 5.87 71.54
C MET A 1 14.90 5.81 71.80
N GLY A 2 14.05 4.91 71.31
CA GLY A 2 14.16 3.75 70.44
C GLY A 2 12.80 3.49 69.78
N LYS A 3 12.84 2.77 68.66
CA LYS A 3 11.82 2.62 67.60
C LYS A 3 10.51 1.95 68.06
N PRO A 4 9.33 2.33 67.52
CA PRO A 4 8.18 1.44 67.45
C PRO A 4 8.26 0.52 66.23
N LYS A 5 7.72 -0.68 66.43
CA LYS A 5 7.92 -1.91 65.66
C LYS A 5 7.01 -2.00 64.43
N THR A 6 7.61 -2.49 63.35
CA THR A 6 7.10 -3.36 62.26
C THR A 6 5.58 -3.58 62.17
N SER A 7 4.99 -3.06 61.09
CA SER A 7 3.77 -3.62 60.49
C SER A 7 4.09 -4.16 59.09
N LYS A 8 3.67 -5.42 58.90
CA LYS A 8 3.87 -6.29 57.75
C LYS A 8 3.39 -5.69 56.42
N SER A 9 4.21 -5.88 55.39
CA SER A 9 3.81 -5.79 53.98
C SER A 9 2.65 -6.73 53.65
N PRO A 10 1.70 -6.28 52.81
CA PRO A 10 0.95 -7.16 51.93
C PRO A 10 1.63 -7.21 50.55
N LYS A 11 2.08 -8.42 50.22
CA LYS A 11 2.36 -9.01 48.91
C LYS A 11 1.76 -8.23 47.72
N ALA A 12 2.64 -7.83 46.80
CA ALA A 12 2.29 -7.41 45.46
C ALA A 12 1.59 -8.56 44.72
N SER A 13 0.30 -8.39 44.45
CA SER A 13 -0.44 -9.23 43.51
C SER A 13 -0.03 -8.85 42.10
N LYS A 14 0.73 -9.76 41.49
CA LYS A 14 1.07 -9.83 40.07
C LYS A 14 -0.24 -9.95 39.28
N VAL A 15 -0.74 -8.84 38.76
CA VAL A 15 -1.81 -8.86 37.76
C VAL A 15 -1.12 -8.92 36.41
N ASP A 16 -1.35 -10.04 35.73
CA ASP A 16 -1.04 -10.26 34.33
C ASP A 16 -1.42 -9.04 33.52
N ARG A 17 -0.39 -8.38 33.00
CA ARG A 17 -0.52 -7.43 31.91
C ARG A 17 -0.70 -8.28 30.67
N THR A 18 -1.96 -8.62 30.38
CA THR A 18 -2.36 -9.18 29.10
C THR A 18 -1.75 -8.30 28.01
N GLU A 19 -0.82 -8.87 27.27
CA GLU A 19 -0.28 -8.30 26.05
C GLU A 19 -1.47 -7.91 25.18
N ALA A 20 -1.61 -6.59 24.98
CA ALA A 20 -2.40 -6.09 23.88
C ALA A 20 -1.68 -6.56 22.62
N GLU A 21 -2.23 -7.59 21.98
CA GLU A 21 -1.86 -7.96 20.63
C GLU A 21 -1.91 -6.69 19.76
N PRO A 22 -0.91 -6.48 18.89
CA PRO A 22 -0.97 -5.38 17.94
C PRO A 22 -2.19 -5.61 17.07
N LEU A 23 -3.14 -4.67 17.12
CA LEU A 23 -4.23 -4.58 16.16
C LEU A 23 -3.60 -4.56 14.78
N ASP A 24 -3.72 -5.69 14.08
CA ASP A 24 -3.26 -5.86 12.70
C ASP A 24 -3.78 -4.68 11.89
N GLU A 25 -2.82 -3.90 11.42
CA GLU A 25 -2.97 -2.71 10.61
C GLU A 25 -3.31 -3.18 9.19
N ALA A 26 -4.50 -3.76 9.05
CA ALA A 26 -5.06 -4.20 7.79
C ALA A 26 -6.50 -3.72 7.73
N THR A 27 -6.68 -2.45 7.38
CA THR A 27 -7.90 -2.04 6.70
C THR A 27 -7.67 -2.00 5.19
N PRO A 28 -7.52 -3.14 4.48
CA PRO A 28 -7.69 -3.14 3.05
C PRO A 28 -9.19 -3.13 2.78
N THR A 29 -9.71 -1.95 2.43
CA THR A 29 -10.99 -1.85 1.72
C THR A 29 -10.86 -2.32 0.26
N GLU A 30 -9.68 -2.81 -0.13
CA GLU A 30 -9.48 -3.66 -1.29
C GLU A 30 -9.85 -5.10 -0.90
N LEU A 31 -10.81 -5.69 -1.63
CA LEU A 31 -11.13 -7.11 -1.47
C LEU A 31 -9.84 -7.89 -1.69
N ASP A 32 -9.37 -8.57 -0.64
CA ASP A 32 -8.16 -9.40 -0.75
C ASP A 32 -8.31 -10.46 -1.85
N ALA A 33 -7.19 -11.04 -2.27
CA ALA A 33 -7.18 -12.02 -3.36
C ALA A 33 -8.07 -13.23 -3.04
N GLU A 34 -8.19 -13.61 -1.76
CA GLU A 34 -9.03 -14.71 -1.30
C GLU A 34 -10.52 -14.40 -1.46
N THR A 35 -10.95 -13.21 -1.05
CA THR A 35 -12.31 -12.70 -1.13
C THR A 35 -12.71 -12.51 -2.59
N THR A 36 -11.82 -11.98 -3.41
CA THR A 36 -12.02 -11.86 -4.86
C THR A 36 -12.21 -13.23 -5.51
N ALA A 37 -11.37 -14.21 -5.18
CA ALA A 37 -11.51 -15.58 -5.66
C ALA A 37 -12.80 -16.25 -5.17
N PHE A 38 -13.21 -15.99 -3.93
CA PHE A 38 -14.46 -16.46 -3.36
C PHE A 38 -15.67 -15.89 -4.10
N LEU A 39 -15.73 -14.58 -4.31
CA LEU A 39 -16.80 -13.93 -5.07
C LEU A 39 -16.89 -14.49 -6.50
N GLY A 40 -15.74 -14.78 -7.14
CA GLY A 40 -15.70 -15.45 -8.45
C GLY A 40 -16.34 -16.85 -8.45
N ARG A 41 -16.13 -17.65 -7.39
CA ARG A 41 -16.79 -18.97 -7.23
C ARG A 41 -18.30 -18.83 -7.02
N VAL A 42 -18.72 -17.91 -6.16
CA VAL A 42 -20.14 -17.64 -5.89
C VAL A 42 -20.85 -17.17 -7.16
N HIS A 43 -20.25 -16.24 -7.90
CA HIS A 43 -20.79 -15.77 -9.17
C HIS A 43 -20.94 -16.92 -10.18
N THR A 44 -19.94 -17.79 -10.27
CA THR A 44 -19.99 -18.98 -11.15
C THR A 44 -21.14 -19.91 -10.75
N LEU A 45 -21.35 -20.12 -9.45
CA LEU A 45 -22.46 -20.91 -8.93
C LEU A 45 -23.80 -20.27 -9.31
N LEU A 46 -24.03 -19.02 -8.91
CA LEU A 46 -25.28 -18.29 -9.18
C LEU A 46 -25.60 -18.23 -10.68
N PHE A 47 -24.60 -18.00 -11.52
CA PHE A 47 -24.82 -17.93 -12.96
C PHE A 47 -25.20 -19.29 -13.59
N ASN A 48 -24.70 -20.41 -13.05
CA ASN A 48 -24.88 -21.72 -13.68
C ASN A 48 -25.98 -22.59 -13.04
N VAL A 49 -26.38 -22.34 -11.78
CA VAL A 49 -27.48 -23.05 -11.12
C VAL A 49 -28.79 -23.03 -11.93
N PRO A 50 -29.17 -21.96 -12.65
CA PRO A 50 -30.35 -21.96 -13.52
C PRO A 50 -30.47 -23.17 -14.46
N LYS A 51 -29.34 -23.64 -15.01
CA LYS A 51 -29.27 -24.81 -15.91
C LYS A 51 -29.54 -26.14 -15.20
N HIS A 52 -29.61 -26.12 -13.87
CA HIS A 52 -29.76 -27.27 -13.00
C HIS A 52 -30.90 -27.12 -11.98
N LEU A 53 -31.78 -26.12 -12.18
CA LEU A 53 -32.82 -25.75 -11.22
C LEU A 53 -33.76 -26.88 -10.86
N ASP A 54 -34.19 -27.71 -11.81
CA ASP A 54 -35.14 -28.80 -11.51
C ASP A 54 -34.57 -29.82 -10.53
N ARG A 55 -33.26 -30.06 -10.58
CA ARG A 55 -32.57 -30.92 -9.62
C ARG A 55 -32.35 -30.20 -8.30
N ALA A 56 -31.90 -28.95 -8.34
CA ALA A 56 -31.66 -28.14 -7.13
C ALA A 56 -32.94 -27.93 -6.30
N LYS A 57 -34.09 -27.71 -6.96
CA LYS A 57 -35.42 -27.54 -6.34
C LYS A 57 -35.86 -28.76 -5.52
N ARG A 58 -35.53 -29.98 -5.96
CA ARG A 58 -35.83 -31.22 -5.21
C ARG A 58 -35.10 -31.30 -3.88
N HIS A 59 -34.08 -30.47 -3.68
CA HIS A 59 -33.28 -30.39 -2.46
C HIS A 59 -33.43 -29.03 -1.76
N GLY A 60 -34.53 -28.32 -2.00
CA GLY A 60 -34.88 -27.10 -1.26
C GLY A 60 -34.33 -25.81 -1.85
N TYR A 61 -33.57 -25.83 -2.96
CA TYR A 61 -33.13 -24.59 -3.60
C TYR A 61 -34.30 -23.91 -4.30
N THR A 62 -34.78 -22.80 -3.74
CA THR A 62 -35.93 -22.07 -4.26
C THR A 62 -35.52 -20.83 -5.06
N GLN A 63 -36.48 -20.20 -5.75
CA GLN A 63 -36.23 -18.89 -6.38
C GLN A 63 -35.84 -17.84 -5.32
N LYS A 64 -36.43 -17.90 -4.12
CA LYS A 64 -36.09 -16.98 -3.02
C LYS A 64 -34.62 -17.11 -2.61
N GLU A 65 -34.10 -18.34 -2.55
CA GLU A 65 -32.69 -18.61 -2.25
C GLU A 65 -31.76 -18.11 -3.36
N HIS A 66 -32.21 -18.21 -4.60
CA HIS A 66 -31.48 -17.69 -5.74
C HIS A 66 -31.37 -16.16 -5.71
N ASP A 67 -32.50 -15.50 -5.44
CA ASP A 67 -32.58 -14.04 -5.36
C ASP A 67 -31.76 -13.53 -4.15
N LEU A 68 -31.86 -14.21 -3.00
CA LEU A 68 -31.04 -13.93 -1.81
C LEU A 68 -29.55 -14.03 -2.12
N GLY A 69 -29.12 -15.08 -2.83
CA GLY A 69 -27.72 -15.24 -3.23
C GLY A 69 -27.21 -14.08 -4.12
N TRP A 70 -28.03 -13.60 -5.07
CA TRP A 70 -27.69 -12.44 -5.89
C TRP A 70 -27.67 -11.12 -5.10
N GLU A 71 -28.59 -10.92 -4.17
CA GLU A 71 -28.64 -9.75 -3.29
C GLU A 71 -27.39 -9.65 -2.41
N LEU A 72 -27.05 -10.76 -1.75
CA LEU A 72 -25.85 -10.88 -0.92
C LEU A 72 -24.58 -10.68 -1.75
N TYR A 73 -24.49 -11.29 -2.93
CA TYR A 73 -23.35 -11.12 -3.84
C TYR A 73 -23.17 -9.66 -4.27
N THR A 74 -24.25 -8.99 -4.67
CA THR A 74 -24.20 -7.61 -5.17
C THR A 74 -23.77 -6.63 -4.07
N THR A 75 -24.22 -6.87 -2.84
CA THR A 75 -23.85 -6.06 -1.68
C THR A 75 -22.41 -6.35 -1.25
N ALA A 76 -22.01 -7.62 -1.13
CA ALA A 76 -20.66 -8.03 -0.75
C ALA A 76 -19.59 -7.58 -1.76
N SER A 77 -19.90 -7.64 -3.06
CA SER A 77 -19.00 -7.17 -4.12
C SER A 77 -18.93 -5.64 -4.22
N GLY A 78 -19.70 -4.90 -3.39
CA GLY A 78 -19.76 -3.45 -3.41
C GLY A 78 -20.44 -2.85 -4.64
N LYS A 79 -21.17 -3.64 -5.45
CA LYS A 79 -21.89 -3.13 -6.64
C LYS A 79 -23.03 -2.17 -6.28
N ASN A 80 -23.59 -2.31 -5.08
CA ASN A 80 -24.59 -1.39 -4.53
C ASN A 80 -23.98 -0.10 -3.95
N ARG A 81 -22.65 0.00 -3.89
CA ARG A 81 -21.97 1.21 -3.39
C ARG A 81 -21.85 2.22 -4.53
N ARG A 82 -22.25 3.46 -4.25
CA ARG A 82 -22.05 4.57 -5.20
C ARG A 82 -20.56 4.92 -5.32
N PHE A 83 -20.14 5.44 -6.46
CA PHE A 83 -18.76 5.88 -6.72
C PHE A 83 -18.21 6.81 -5.64
N GLU A 84 -19.06 7.70 -5.12
CA GLU A 84 -18.71 8.68 -4.08
C GLU A 84 -18.27 8.02 -2.76
N HIS A 85 -18.72 6.80 -2.45
CA HIS A 85 -18.25 6.06 -1.27
C HIS A 85 -16.80 5.59 -1.42
N TRP A 86 -16.41 5.19 -2.64
CA TRP A 86 -15.04 4.77 -2.94
C TRP A 86 -14.07 5.94 -2.92
N LEU A 87 -14.50 7.09 -3.46
CA LEU A 87 -13.71 8.32 -3.45
C LEU A 87 -13.49 8.80 -2.00
N ALA A 88 -14.55 8.84 -1.19
CA ALA A 88 -14.45 9.29 0.20
C ALA A 88 -13.58 8.35 1.08
N GLU A 89 -13.59 7.04 0.83
CA GLU A 89 -12.69 6.09 1.51
C GLU A 89 -11.22 6.22 1.07
N SER A 90 -10.96 6.66 -0.16
CA SER A 90 -9.61 6.99 -0.62
C SER A 90 -9.13 8.27 0.07
N ASP A 91 -9.96 9.31 0.07
CA ASP A 91 -9.65 10.58 0.71
C ASP A 91 -9.43 10.41 2.23
N GLN A 92 -10.22 9.58 2.91
CA GLN A 92 -10.01 9.26 4.33
C GLN A 92 -8.69 8.51 4.60
N ARG A 93 -8.25 7.64 3.67
CA ARG A 93 -6.94 6.97 3.78
C ARG A 93 -5.79 7.95 3.60
N ASP A 94 -5.89 8.86 2.65
CA ASP A 94 -4.87 9.89 2.41
C ASP A 94 -4.76 10.87 3.59
N VAL A 95 -5.89 11.16 4.25
CA VAL A 95 -5.93 11.95 5.49
C VAL A 95 -5.34 11.15 6.67
N ALA A 96 -5.69 9.87 6.83
CA ALA A 96 -5.17 9.01 7.90
C ALA A 96 -3.65 8.74 7.77
N ALA A 97 -3.13 8.68 6.55
CA ALA A 97 -1.69 8.57 6.27
C ALA A 97 -0.91 9.87 6.53
N GLY A 98 -1.59 10.98 6.88
CA GLY A 98 -0.97 12.23 7.33
C GLY A 98 -0.20 13.01 6.27
N VAL A 99 -0.21 12.59 5.00
CA VAL A 99 0.46 13.28 3.89
C VAL A 99 -0.38 13.10 2.62
N SER A 100 -1.07 14.14 2.18
CA SER A 100 -1.72 14.13 0.87
C SER A 100 -0.67 13.91 -0.25
N ALA A 101 -1.06 13.34 -1.39
CA ALA A 101 -0.16 13.14 -2.53
C ALA A 101 0.52 14.46 -2.98
N GLU A 102 -0.22 15.57 -2.92
CA GLU A 102 0.30 16.91 -3.18
C GLU A 102 1.36 17.32 -2.15
N ARG A 103 1.10 17.10 -0.86
CA ARG A 103 2.08 17.35 0.20
C ARG A 103 3.33 16.49 0.04
N MET A 104 3.18 15.22 -0.33
CA MET A 104 4.31 14.33 -0.60
C MET A 104 5.17 14.85 -1.75
N ARG A 105 4.53 15.31 -2.84
CA ARG A 105 5.23 15.93 -3.96
C ARG A 105 6.00 17.18 -3.52
N LEU A 106 5.37 18.05 -2.73
CA LEU A 106 6.04 19.26 -2.20
C LEU A 106 7.24 18.89 -1.31
N LEU A 107 7.09 17.91 -0.43
CA LEU A 107 8.19 17.42 0.41
C LEU A 107 9.34 16.83 -0.42
N GLN A 108 9.04 16.10 -1.49
CA GLN A 108 10.06 15.59 -2.42
C GLN A 108 10.82 16.71 -3.14
N GLU A 109 10.14 17.78 -3.56
CA GLU A 109 10.79 18.93 -4.18
C GLU A 109 11.71 19.69 -3.19
N ILE A 110 11.30 19.79 -1.92
CA ILE A 110 12.11 20.39 -0.84
C ILE A 110 13.30 19.50 -0.48
N ASP A 111 13.11 18.18 -0.36
CA ASP A 111 14.17 17.19 -0.11
C ASP A 111 15.22 17.19 -1.23
N ALA A 112 14.80 17.21 -2.50
CA ALA A 112 15.71 17.31 -3.63
C ALA A 112 16.57 18.58 -3.59
N PHE A 113 16.00 19.70 -3.11
CA PHE A 113 16.75 20.93 -2.88
C PHE A 113 17.78 20.76 -1.77
N GLU A 114 17.40 20.17 -0.63
CA GLU A 114 18.29 19.91 0.50
C GLU A 114 19.49 19.06 0.08
N ASN A 115 19.21 17.94 -0.59
CA ASN A 115 20.19 16.98 -1.08
C ASN A 115 21.16 17.59 -2.10
N LEU A 116 20.72 18.61 -2.84
CA LEU A 116 21.59 19.34 -3.77
C LEU A 116 22.46 20.39 -3.05
N TRP A 117 21.85 21.24 -2.23
CA TRP A 117 22.50 22.46 -1.75
C TRP A 117 23.30 22.29 -0.48
N PHE A 118 22.93 21.37 0.42
CA PHE A 118 23.68 21.18 1.67
C PHE A 118 25.09 20.65 1.39
N PRO A 119 25.28 19.58 0.60
CA PRO A 119 26.62 19.11 0.25
C PRO A 119 27.42 20.16 -0.55
N ARG A 120 26.77 20.88 -1.48
CA ARG A 120 27.42 21.94 -2.25
C ARG A 120 27.92 23.07 -1.35
N MET A 121 27.12 23.51 -0.40
CA MET A 121 27.50 24.56 0.55
C MET A 121 28.68 24.11 1.43
N ARG A 122 28.68 22.86 1.92
CA ARG A 122 29.82 22.28 2.65
C ARG A 122 31.11 22.29 1.83
N ALA A 123 31.03 22.03 0.52
CA ALA A 123 32.19 22.06 -0.37
C ALA A 123 32.62 23.49 -0.76
N LEU A 124 31.67 24.43 -0.84
CA LEU A 124 31.94 25.82 -1.24
C LEU A 124 32.64 26.63 -0.14
N ILE A 125 32.27 26.44 1.13
CA ILE A 125 32.85 27.18 2.26
C ILE A 125 34.39 27.11 2.27
N PRO A 126 35.05 25.94 2.27
CA PRO A 126 36.52 25.87 2.26
C PRO A 126 37.15 26.31 0.94
N ARG A 127 36.37 26.45 -0.14
CA ARG A 127 36.87 26.93 -1.44
C ARG A 127 36.89 28.46 -1.51
N VAL A 128 35.89 29.12 -0.91
CA VAL A 128 35.70 30.58 -1.01
C VAL A 128 36.32 31.30 0.19
N LEU A 129 36.25 30.72 1.39
CA LEU A 129 36.77 31.37 2.60
C LEU A 129 38.25 31.03 2.83
N PRO A 130 39.00 31.90 3.53
CA PRO A 130 40.35 31.59 3.99
C PRO A 130 40.41 30.28 4.78
N ARG A 131 41.48 29.50 4.59
CA ARG A 131 41.64 28.17 5.24
C ARG A 131 41.51 28.23 6.76
N GLU A 132 42.01 29.30 7.37
CA GLU A 132 41.99 29.51 8.83
C GLU A 132 40.58 29.73 9.39
N SER A 133 39.68 30.36 8.62
CA SER A 133 38.32 30.68 9.05
C SER A 133 37.25 29.73 8.52
N ALA A 134 37.53 28.99 7.44
CA ALA A 134 36.57 28.11 6.78
C ALA A 134 35.97 27.05 7.71
N ALA A 135 36.78 26.42 8.57
CA ALA A 135 36.30 25.39 9.50
C ALA A 135 35.33 25.97 10.55
N ARG A 136 35.69 27.11 11.17
CA ARG A 136 34.82 27.84 12.12
C ARG A 136 33.53 28.27 11.44
N PHE A 137 33.62 28.79 10.22
CA PHE A 137 32.47 29.25 9.45
C PHE A 137 31.52 28.08 9.11
N ALA A 138 32.06 26.97 8.62
CA ALA A 138 31.27 25.78 8.32
C ALA A 138 30.57 25.23 9.56
N ALA A 139 31.27 25.16 10.70
CA ALA A 139 30.68 24.72 11.96
C ALA A 139 29.54 25.66 12.42
N ALA A 140 29.70 26.98 12.27
CA ALA A 140 28.65 27.94 12.61
C ALA A 140 27.46 27.84 11.64
N PHE A 141 27.72 27.79 10.32
CA PHE A 141 26.67 27.72 9.30
C PHE A 141 25.86 26.42 9.37
N PHE A 142 26.47 25.30 9.76
CA PHE A 142 25.80 24.00 9.88
C PHE A 142 25.45 23.61 11.32
N LYS A 143 25.57 24.53 12.29
CA LYS A 143 25.16 24.26 13.67
C LYS A 143 23.68 23.90 13.71
N ASP A 144 23.35 22.74 14.28
CA ASP A 144 21.98 22.20 14.36
C ASP A 144 21.29 22.07 12.99
N LEU A 145 22.07 21.96 11.91
CA LEU A 145 21.58 21.84 10.54
C LEU A 145 22.23 20.64 9.84
N ALA A 146 21.46 19.58 9.70
CA ALA A 146 21.82 18.37 8.98
C ALA A 146 20.69 17.98 8.02
N GLN A 147 21.05 17.20 7.00
CA GLN A 147 20.06 16.63 6.07
C GLN A 147 19.06 15.79 6.86
N GLN A 148 17.79 15.88 6.47
CA GLN A 148 16.70 15.18 7.12
C GLN A 148 16.22 14.01 6.26
N PRO A 149 15.70 12.92 6.85
CA PRO A 149 14.91 11.96 6.11
C PRO A 149 13.71 12.65 5.45
N LEU A 150 13.26 12.14 4.29
CA LEU A 150 12.06 12.63 3.63
C LEU A 150 10.87 12.63 4.61
N GLY A 151 10.35 13.82 4.91
CA GLY A 151 9.32 14.00 5.91
C GLY A 151 9.18 15.47 6.32
N PRO A 152 8.30 15.79 7.28
CA PRO A 152 8.00 17.17 7.65
C PRO A 152 9.21 17.97 8.12
N THR A 153 10.23 17.31 8.69
CA THR A 153 11.43 17.96 9.23
C THR A 153 12.34 18.54 8.14
N VAL A 154 12.23 18.07 6.88
CA VAL A 154 12.97 18.65 5.74
C VAL A 154 12.56 20.09 5.45
N VAL A 155 11.32 20.46 5.82
CA VAL A 155 10.82 21.83 5.68
C VAL A 155 11.59 22.77 6.60
N ASP A 156 11.75 22.38 7.87
CA ASP A 156 12.43 23.18 8.89
C ASP A 156 13.94 23.32 8.60
N SER A 157 14.59 22.25 8.10
CA SER A 157 16.01 22.29 7.74
C SER A 157 16.25 23.21 6.54
N VAL A 158 15.47 23.10 5.48
CA VAL A 158 15.62 23.97 4.29
C VAL A 158 15.26 25.42 4.63
N LYS A 159 14.23 25.68 5.44
CA LYS A 159 13.89 27.02 5.94
C LYS A 159 15.06 27.65 6.70
N THR A 160 15.68 26.88 7.60
CA THR A 160 16.88 27.30 8.35
C THR A 160 18.05 27.62 7.43
N PHE A 161 18.31 26.75 6.45
CA PHE A 161 19.36 26.97 5.44
C PHE A 161 19.14 28.26 4.65
N LEU A 162 17.93 28.50 4.13
CA LEU A 162 17.62 29.70 3.36
C LEU A 162 17.77 30.99 4.19
N ASN A 163 17.33 30.97 5.46
CA ASN A 163 17.51 32.10 6.35
C ASN A 163 19.01 32.42 6.56
N ARG A 164 19.83 31.38 6.78
CA ARG A 164 21.29 31.56 6.91
C ARG A 164 21.94 32.04 5.61
N VAL A 165 21.43 31.63 4.45
CA VAL A 165 21.90 32.14 3.14
C VAL A 165 21.61 33.63 3.00
N ASP A 166 20.43 34.10 3.40
CA ASP A 166 20.09 35.52 3.35
C ASP A 166 20.98 36.36 4.27
N GLU A 167 21.32 35.83 5.46
CA GLU A 167 22.25 36.48 6.40
C GLU A 167 23.66 36.66 5.81
N LEU A 168 24.09 35.83 4.86
CA LEU A 168 25.40 35.98 4.21
C LEU A 168 25.54 37.30 3.45
N ALA A 169 24.44 37.79 2.87
CA ALA A 169 24.45 39.01 2.06
C ALA A 169 24.74 40.26 2.89
N SER A 170 24.28 40.29 4.14
CA SER A 170 24.45 41.41 5.08
C SER A 170 25.58 41.20 6.10
N SER A 171 26.11 39.98 6.21
CA SER A 171 27.15 39.62 7.18
C SER A 171 28.43 40.46 7.05
N ALA A 172 29.04 40.74 8.21
CA ALA A 172 30.35 41.36 8.35
C ALA A 172 31.51 40.34 8.38
N GLU A 173 31.20 39.03 8.40
CA GLU A 173 32.25 38.00 8.42
C GLU A 173 33.04 37.97 7.09
N PRO A 174 34.38 37.94 7.13
CA PRO A 174 35.21 37.91 5.94
C PRO A 174 34.85 36.73 5.01
N GLY A 175 34.58 37.03 3.75
CA GLY A 175 34.22 36.04 2.73
C GLY A 175 32.74 35.65 2.67
N ALA A 176 31.89 36.07 3.61
CA ALA A 176 30.46 35.73 3.61
C ALA A 176 29.72 36.28 2.38
N ARG A 177 29.95 37.55 2.02
CA ARG A 177 29.35 38.18 0.82
C ARG A 177 29.85 37.57 -0.49
N GLU A 178 31.10 37.13 -0.52
CA GLU A 178 31.68 36.45 -1.69
C GLU A 178 31.08 35.04 -1.85
N LEU A 179 30.85 34.34 -0.73
CA LEU A 179 30.15 33.07 -0.71
C LEU A 179 28.70 33.21 -1.20
N TYR A 180 27.99 34.25 -0.76
CA TYR A 180 26.65 34.58 -1.26
C TYR A 180 26.65 34.82 -2.78
N ARG A 181 27.60 35.62 -3.29
CA ARG A 181 27.73 35.87 -4.73
C ARG A 181 28.01 34.57 -5.49
N THR A 182 28.94 33.75 -5.00
CA THR A 182 29.29 32.46 -5.61
C THR A 182 28.08 31.51 -5.65
N LEU A 183 27.25 31.49 -4.61
CA LEU A 183 26.01 30.70 -4.58
C LEU A 183 25.03 31.16 -5.68
N GLY A 184 24.87 32.48 -5.85
CA GLY A 184 24.07 33.08 -6.91
C GLY A 184 24.54 32.68 -8.31
N GLU A 185 25.85 32.77 -8.57
CA GLU A 185 26.49 32.34 -9.84
C GLU A 185 26.30 30.84 -10.10
N ARG A 186 26.19 30.03 -9.04
CA ARG A 186 25.97 28.58 -9.13
C ARG A 186 24.50 28.17 -9.22
N GLY A 187 23.58 29.14 -9.28
CA GLY A 187 22.16 28.94 -9.52
C GLY A 187 21.25 29.06 -8.29
N LEU A 188 21.78 29.35 -7.10
CA LEU A 188 20.97 29.72 -5.94
C LEU A 188 20.64 31.23 -6.01
N THR A 189 19.91 31.60 -7.05
CA THR A 189 19.52 32.99 -7.31
C THR A 189 18.41 33.45 -6.35
N PRO A 190 18.20 34.76 -6.17
CA PRO A 190 17.08 35.27 -5.37
C PRO A 190 15.72 34.71 -5.82
N LYS A 191 15.53 34.52 -7.12
CA LYS A 191 14.32 33.90 -7.68
C LYS A 191 14.15 32.44 -7.24
N LYS A 192 15.26 31.67 -7.16
CA LYS A 192 15.22 30.27 -6.70
C LYS A 192 14.95 30.18 -5.20
N ILE A 193 15.53 31.09 -4.41
CA ILE A 193 15.26 31.21 -2.96
C ILE A 193 13.78 31.51 -2.73
N GLU A 194 13.24 32.52 -3.41
CA GLU A 194 11.81 32.88 -3.31
C GLU A 194 10.89 31.74 -3.76
N SER A 195 11.22 31.05 -4.86
CA SER A 195 10.49 29.86 -5.30
C SER A 195 10.47 28.76 -4.25
N MET A 196 11.58 28.54 -3.53
CA MET A 196 11.65 27.53 -2.47
C MET A 196 10.87 27.97 -1.22
N ARG A 197 10.88 29.27 -0.89
CA ARG A 197 10.04 29.82 0.19
C ARG A 197 8.55 29.61 -0.07
N ARG A 198 8.10 29.74 -1.33
CA ARG A 198 6.71 29.44 -1.72
C ARG A 198 6.38 27.95 -1.58
N LEU A 199 7.29 27.06 -1.97
CA LEU A 199 7.10 25.61 -1.78
C LEU A 199 7.01 25.24 -0.30
N ILE A 200 7.85 25.84 0.55
CA ILE A 200 7.80 25.69 2.01
C ILE A 200 6.45 26.17 2.55
N ALA A 201 5.99 27.36 2.15
CA ALA A 201 4.71 27.89 2.59
C ALA A 201 3.54 26.98 2.18
N ALA A 202 3.53 26.47 0.95
CA ALA A 202 2.53 25.49 0.51
C ALA A 202 2.59 24.20 1.34
N ALA A 203 3.79 23.66 1.59
CA ALA A 203 3.96 22.44 2.40
C ALA A 203 3.52 22.64 3.86
N GLU A 204 3.69 23.85 4.41
CA GLU A 204 3.20 24.27 5.73
C GLU A 204 1.68 24.49 5.75
N GLU A 205 1.08 25.01 4.68
CA GLU A 205 -0.39 25.20 4.56
C GLU A 205 -1.13 23.85 4.50
N HIS A 206 -0.57 22.88 3.78
CA HIS A 206 -1.06 21.50 3.78
C HIS A 206 -0.78 20.73 5.10
N ARG A 207 -0.24 21.37 6.14
CA ARG A 207 -0.14 20.81 7.50
C ARG A 207 -1.52 20.77 8.19
N THR A 208 -2.44 21.61 7.74
CA THR A 208 -3.84 21.65 8.20
C THR A 208 -4.70 20.83 7.25
N PRO A 209 -5.43 19.80 7.73
CA PRO A 209 -6.35 19.04 6.91
C PRO A 209 -7.63 19.86 6.73
N ASP A 210 -7.57 20.98 6.01
CA ASP A 210 -8.77 21.70 5.58
C ASP A 210 -9.02 21.37 4.11
N ARG A 211 -9.31 20.10 3.86
CA ARG A 211 -9.96 19.67 2.62
C ARG A 211 -11.45 19.61 2.93
N ALA A 212 -12.25 20.31 2.13
CA ALA A 212 -13.71 20.35 2.24
C ALA A 212 -14.26 18.97 2.59
N ALA A 213 -15.08 18.91 3.64
CA ALA A 213 -15.66 17.68 4.15
C ALA A 213 -16.20 16.81 3.00
N PRO A 214 -15.97 15.48 3.02
CA PRO A 214 -16.54 14.60 2.02
C PRO A 214 -18.05 14.84 1.92
N ALA A 215 -18.59 14.84 0.71
CA ALA A 215 -20.02 15.07 0.45
C ALA A 215 -20.93 14.03 1.16
N LEU A 216 -20.35 12.92 1.63
CA LEU A 216 -20.97 11.89 2.45
C LEU A 216 -20.44 11.97 3.88
N SER A 217 -21.33 11.81 4.84
CA SER A 217 -20.93 11.80 6.24
C SER A 217 -20.08 10.55 6.56
N PRO A 218 -19.13 10.64 7.52
CA PRO A 218 -18.37 9.47 7.97
C PRO A 218 -19.24 8.31 8.43
N ALA A 219 -20.41 8.61 9.01
CA ALA A 219 -21.38 7.61 9.46
C ALA A 219 -22.00 6.83 8.28
N GLU A 220 -22.27 7.49 7.16
CA GLU A 220 -22.80 6.82 5.95
C GLU A 220 -21.75 5.89 5.32
N ILE A 221 -20.48 6.31 5.30
CA ILE A 221 -19.36 5.50 4.80
C ILE A 221 -19.18 4.26 5.68
N ALA A 222 -19.15 4.45 7.00
CA ALA A 222 -19.03 3.35 7.96
C ALA A 222 -20.18 2.35 7.82
N LYS A 223 -21.42 2.83 7.70
CA LYS A 223 -22.60 1.99 7.49
C LYS A 223 -22.54 1.20 6.18
N ALA A 224 -22.08 1.82 5.09
CA ALA A 224 -21.92 1.14 3.80
C ALA A 224 -20.86 0.02 3.88
N LYS A 225 -19.76 0.26 4.59
CA LYS A 225 -18.70 -0.73 4.83
C LYS A 225 -19.19 -1.87 5.73
N GLU A 226 -19.90 -1.56 6.80
CA GLU A 226 -20.49 -2.55 7.70
C GLU A 226 -21.48 -3.46 6.95
N ALA A 227 -22.37 -2.88 6.13
CA ALA A 227 -23.31 -3.63 5.30
C ALA A 227 -22.58 -4.56 4.30
N GLN A 228 -21.47 -4.10 3.71
CA GLN A 228 -20.66 -4.91 2.80
C GLN A 228 -20.04 -6.11 3.51
N LEU A 229 -19.48 -5.92 4.70
CA LEU A 229 -18.87 -6.99 5.49
C LEU A 229 -19.90 -7.99 5.99
N ALA A 230 -21.04 -7.51 6.51
CA ALA A 230 -22.13 -8.37 6.96
C ALA A 230 -22.73 -9.20 5.80
N ALA A 231 -22.85 -8.61 4.61
CA ALA A 231 -23.27 -9.33 3.41
C ALA A 231 -22.23 -10.37 2.97
N LEU A 232 -20.93 -10.08 3.08
CA LEU A 232 -19.87 -11.03 2.75
C LEU A 232 -19.90 -12.26 3.68
N GLU A 233 -20.08 -12.06 4.97
CA GLU A 233 -20.23 -13.13 5.95
C GLU A 233 -21.48 -13.98 5.67
N SER A 234 -22.61 -13.33 5.47
CA SER A 234 -23.87 -14.00 5.13
C SER A 234 -23.76 -14.79 3.82
N LEU A 235 -23.05 -14.24 2.83
CA LEU A 235 -22.79 -14.92 1.55
C LEU A 235 -21.91 -16.15 1.71
N ARG A 236 -20.93 -16.12 2.62
CA ARG A 236 -20.10 -17.30 2.95
C ARG A 236 -20.94 -18.42 3.55
N LEU A 237 -21.81 -18.10 4.50
CA LEU A 237 -22.72 -19.08 5.09
C LEU A 237 -23.68 -19.67 4.05
N TRP A 238 -24.32 -18.80 3.27
CA TRP A 238 -25.21 -19.20 2.17
C TRP A 238 -24.50 -20.09 1.15
N TYR A 239 -23.30 -19.71 0.71
CA TYR A 239 -22.52 -20.51 -0.24
C TYR A 239 -22.11 -21.85 0.35
N ASN A 240 -21.68 -21.89 1.62
CA ASN A 240 -21.25 -23.13 2.26
C ASN A 240 -22.39 -24.14 2.39
N ASP A 241 -23.59 -23.70 2.75
CA ASP A 241 -24.77 -24.57 2.79
C ASP A 241 -25.05 -25.17 1.40
N TRP A 242 -25.24 -24.31 0.39
CA TRP A 242 -25.58 -24.78 -0.94
C TRP A 242 -24.46 -25.54 -1.63
N ALA A 243 -23.20 -25.16 -1.43
CA ALA A 243 -22.06 -25.91 -1.95
C ALA A 243 -21.96 -27.30 -1.34
N THR A 244 -22.24 -27.44 -0.04
CA THR A 244 -22.26 -28.74 0.65
C THR A 244 -23.36 -29.63 0.10
N THR A 245 -24.59 -29.10 0.01
CA THR A 245 -25.74 -29.80 -0.55
C THR A 245 -25.49 -30.20 -2.01
N PHE A 246 -25.00 -29.28 -2.84
CA PHE A 246 -24.78 -29.50 -4.27
C PHE A 246 -23.66 -30.49 -4.58
N ARG A 247 -22.61 -30.55 -3.76
CA ARG A 247 -21.56 -31.58 -3.92
C ARG A 247 -22.09 -33.00 -3.68
N GLY A 248 -23.09 -33.17 -2.82
CA GLY A 248 -23.72 -34.47 -2.58
C GLY A 248 -24.62 -34.93 -3.71
N ILE A 249 -25.26 -33.98 -4.42
CA ILE A 249 -26.30 -34.31 -5.41
C ILE A 249 -25.82 -34.20 -6.85
N PHE A 250 -24.81 -33.39 -7.20
CA PHE A 250 -24.32 -33.25 -8.57
C PHE A 250 -23.09 -34.12 -8.82
N GLY A 251 -22.99 -34.72 -10.01
CA GLY A 251 -21.77 -35.43 -10.42
C GLY A 251 -20.61 -34.47 -10.73
N THR A 252 -19.37 -34.98 -10.78
CA THR A 252 -18.14 -34.18 -10.92
C THR A 252 -18.16 -33.18 -12.08
N ARG A 253 -18.67 -33.54 -13.26
CA ARG A 253 -18.80 -32.62 -14.40
C ARG A 253 -19.69 -31.42 -14.07
N ALA A 254 -20.84 -31.65 -13.44
CA ALA A 254 -21.75 -30.58 -13.04
C ALA A 254 -21.17 -29.74 -11.89
N GLN A 255 -20.44 -30.34 -10.95
CA GLN A 255 -19.75 -29.60 -9.89
C GLN A 255 -18.67 -28.65 -10.44
N ILE A 256 -17.94 -29.06 -11.48
CA ILE A 256 -16.99 -28.19 -12.19
C ILE A 256 -17.71 -27.02 -12.86
N THR A 257 -18.82 -27.28 -13.58
CA THR A 257 -19.63 -26.22 -14.22
C THR A 257 -20.20 -25.24 -13.20
N LEU A 258 -20.60 -25.72 -12.03
CA LEU A 258 -21.11 -24.89 -10.92
C LEU A 258 -20.00 -24.17 -10.12
N GLY A 259 -18.73 -24.39 -10.44
CA GLY A 259 -17.61 -23.78 -9.71
C GLY A 259 -17.42 -24.31 -8.28
N LEU A 260 -17.97 -25.47 -7.96
CA LEU A 260 -17.89 -26.11 -6.63
C LEU A 260 -16.59 -26.90 -6.42
N THR A 261 -15.97 -27.32 -7.53
CA THR A 261 -14.72 -28.08 -7.58
C THR A 261 -13.91 -27.68 -8.81
N ALA A 262 -12.58 -27.66 -8.70
CA ALA A 262 -11.69 -27.43 -9.84
C ALA A 262 -11.10 -28.75 -10.37
N LEU A 263 -10.93 -28.85 -11.69
CA LEU A 263 -10.05 -29.86 -12.28
C LEU A 263 -8.63 -29.57 -11.82
N LYS A 264 -8.01 -30.49 -11.08
CA LYS A 264 -6.54 -30.49 -10.92
C LYS A 264 -5.94 -30.62 -12.31
N ARG A 265 -5.43 -29.53 -12.89
CA ARG A 265 -4.56 -29.62 -14.06
C ARG A 265 -3.35 -30.46 -13.64
N LYS A 266 -3.20 -31.64 -14.23
CA LYS A 266 -1.94 -32.40 -14.18
C LYS A 266 -0.90 -31.47 -14.78
N ARG A 267 -0.02 -30.94 -13.92
CA ARG A 267 1.08 -30.07 -14.32
C ARG A 267 2.08 -30.97 -15.03
N THR A 268 1.90 -31.16 -16.34
CA THR A 268 2.93 -31.78 -17.18
C THR A 268 4.09 -30.81 -17.19
N SER A 269 5.13 -31.11 -16.41
CA SER A 269 6.43 -30.48 -16.51
C SER A 269 7.02 -30.86 -17.87
N ALA A 270 6.78 -30.04 -18.89
CA ALA A 270 7.63 -30.00 -20.07
C ALA A 270 8.77 -29.02 -19.75
N ALA A 271 9.90 -29.56 -19.30
CA ALA A 271 11.18 -28.87 -19.46
C ALA A 271 11.58 -28.99 -20.94
N PRO A 272 12.17 -27.94 -21.54
CA PRO A 272 12.66 -27.99 -22.91
C PRO A 272 14.04 -28.63 -22.90
N GLU A 273 14.24 -29.68 -23.68
CA GLU A 273 15.58 -30.11 -24.08
C GLU A 273 15.61 -30.18 -25.60
N ASP A 274 16.15 -29.11 -26.17
CA ASP A 274 16.77 -29.10 -27.48
C ASP A 274 17.89 -30.15 -27.49
N ALA A 275 17.75 -31.18 -28.32
CA ALA A 275 18.88 -31.83 -28.96
C ALA A 275 18.45 -32.18 -30.39
N ALA A 276 19.11 -31.50 -31.32
CA ALA A 276 18.90 -31.51 -32.76
C ALA A 276 19.28 -32.87 -33.42
N PRO A 277 18.99 -33.06 -34.71
CA PRO A 277 18.87 -34.36 -35.37
C PRO A 277 20.22 -34.92 -35.80
N GLU A 278 20.34 -36.26 -35.81
CA GLU A 278 21.36 -36.94 -36.62
C GLU A 278 20.70 -37.98 -37.53
N ASP A 279 20.96 -37.76 -38.81
CA ASP A 279 20.54 -38.47 -40.00
C ASP A 279 21.44 -39.70 -40.17
N ALA A 280 20.85 -40.89 -40.32
CA ALA A 280 21.53 -42.08 -40.84
C ALA A 280 20.51 -43.14 -41.28
N ALA A 281 19.92 -42.95 -42.46
CA ALA A 281 19.63 -44.05 -43.38
C ALA A 281 20.96 -44.43 -44.12
N PRO A 282 21.13 -45.61 -44.76
CA PRO A 282 20.08 -46.41 -45.38
C PRO A 282 20.23 -47.96 -45.30
N GLU A 283 19.12 -48.60 -45.70
CA GLU A 283 18.96 -49.83 -46.52
C GLU A 283 19.85 -51.05 -46.29
N GLU A 284 19.21 -52.19 -45.99
CA GLU A 284 19.47 -53.45 -46.68
C GLU A 284 18.15 -54.26 -46.79
N GLU A 285 17.63 -54.34 -48.02
CA GLU A 285 16.74 -55.41 -48.45
C GLU A 285 17.56 -56.71 -48.51
N ASP A 286 17.08 -57.79 -47.91
CA ASP A 286 17.33 -59.12 -48.47
C ASP A 286 16.13 -60.05 -48.26
N GLN A 287 16.02 -60.92 -49.24
CA GLN A 287 14.86 -61.61 -49.75
C GLN A 287 14.39 -62.78 -48.89
N GLY A 288 13.10 -63.09 -49.07
CA GLY A 288 12.80 -64.38 -49.69
C GLY A 288 12.46 -65.54 -48.74
N ASP A 289 11.18 -65.90 -48.82
CA ASP A 289 10.73 -67.25 -49.14
C ASP A 289 10.89 -68.36 -48.09
N ALA A 290 9.76 -68.87 -47.59
CA ALA A 290 9.27 -70.22 -47.95
C ALA A 290 8.15 -70.70 -47.01
N GLY A 291 7.03 -71.10 -47.64
CA GLY A 291 6.11 -72.21 -47.29
C GLY A 291 5.66 -72.38 -45.83
N GLY A 292 4.38 -72.33 -45.49
CA GLY A 292 3.27 -72.97 -46.20
C GLY A 292 2.92 -74.29 -45.50
N PHE A 293 1.69 -74.39 -44.98
CA PHE A 293 0.73 -75.47 -45.21
C PHE A 293 -0.60 -75.11 -44.55
#